data_AF-A0AAJ6EZ26-F1
#
_entry.id   AF-A0AAJ6EZ26-F1
#
_cell.length_a   1.000
_cell.length_b   1.000
_cell.length_c   1.000
_cell.angle_alpha   90.00
_cell.angle_beta   90.00
_cell.angle_gamma   90.00
#
_symmetry.space_group_name_H-M   'P 1'
#
loop_
_entity.id
_entity.type
_entity.pdbx_description
1 polymer ?
#
loop_
_entity_poly.entity_id
_entity_poly.type
_entity_poly.pdbx_seq_one_letter_code
_entity_poly.pdbx_strand_id
1 'polypeptide(L)'
;MNLANLPKDGDDAKARAIRFENIDPFPNVPRALLSSFEIADYARVTGMMWPFAEKQLKSASYEVFIGGEVIWWDGKGRRQTKIVKRGTPLVLEANSIVFAQVEPIFRLPNYIAIRFNLRITHVHRGLLLGTGPLVDPGFHGKLLIPLHNLTSTDYAIDTNEALIWIEFTKTSFGYQPEVEDDLAAQRDARSFKGFPPDKRYLDPDKYLRKANAGNPIQSSIPNAIAKSADSARKAEKSARNIQNIGLIAALVAGAGIAFGLYQIGQQFTSMVQNSQSLIASISTDAKAMAEKITTLSADNKSLADESAELKDANEKLNVRMNELNAQLEKLNSPPRKRARKALAKAKRP
;
A
#
# COMPACT_ATOMS: atom_id res chain seq x y z
N MET A 1 4.35 25.40 -27.53
CA MET A 1 3.59 25.82 -26.33
C MET A 1 3.97 27.27 -26.02
N ASN A 2 3.02 28.18 -25.79
CA ASN A 2 3.34 29.58 -25.49
C ASN A 2 3.65 29.74 -23.98
N LEU A 3 4.93 29.82 -23.64
CA LEU A 3 5.43 29.90 -22.26
C LEU A 3 5.40 31.32 -21.68
N ALA A 4 4.93 32.32 -22.44
CA ALA A 4 5.01 33.74 -22.05
C ALA A 4 4.20 34.12 -20.79
N ASN A 5 3.61 33.16 -20.08
CA ASN A 5 2.69 33.38 -18.97
C ASN A 5 2.92 32.48 -17.75
N LEU A 6 4.11 31.88 -17.60
CA LEU A 6 4.49 31.23 -16.33
C LEU A 6 4.43 32.23 -15.17
N PRO A 7 4.23 31.77 -13.92
CA PRO A 7 4.36 32.65 -12.76
C PRO A 7 5.72 33.37 -12.78
N LYS A 8 5.72 34.67 -12.50
CA LYS A 8 6.97 35.47 -12.51
C LYS A 8 7.88 35.12 -11.35
N ASP A 9 7.27 34.83 -10.20
CA ASP A 9 7.92 34.52 -8.94
C ASP A 9 6.99 33.67 -8.06
N GLY A 10 7.42 33.42 -6.82
CA GLY A 10 6.66 32.62 -5.87
C GLY A 10 5.37 33.29 -5.38
N ASP A 11 5.29 34.62 -5.42
CA ASP A 11 4.11 35.38 -4.97
C ASP A 11 3.06 35.42 -6.07
N ASP A 12 3.45 35.61 -7.34
CA ASP A 12 2.55 35.44 -8.49
C ASP A 12 1.99 34.01 -8.54
N ALA A 13 2.84 32.99 -8.32
CA ALA A 13 2.39 31.60 -8.24
C ALA A 13 1.37 31.39 -7.10
N LYS A 14 1.61 32.00 -5.93
CA LYS A 14 0.68 31.94 -4.79
C LYS A 14 -0.64 32.65 -5.08
N ALA A 15 -0.61 33.83 -5.69
CA ALA A 15 -1.80 34.60 -6.03
C ALA A 15 -2.68 33.84 -7.04
N ARG A 16 -2.07 33.22 -8.05
CA ARG A 16 -2.77 32.33 -8.99
C ARG A 16 -3.36 31.12 -8.31
N ALA A 17 -2.63 30.48 -7.40
CA ALA A 17 -3.12 29.30 -6.69
C ALA A 17 -4.37 29.60 -5.86
N ILE A 18 -4.40 30.77 -5.19
CA ILE A 18 -5.58 31.26 -4.47
C ILE A 18 -6.75 31.49 -5.43
N ARG A 19 -6.50 32.16 -6.56
CA ARG A 19 -7.53 32.46 -7.57
C ARG A 19 -8.18 31.20 -8.14
N PHE A 20 -7.39 30.15 -8.39
CA PHE A 20 -7.83 28.93 -9.06
C PHE A 20 -8.04 27.75 -8.11
N GLU A 21 -8.06 27.96 -6.80
CA GLU A 21 -8.18 26.90 -5.79
C GLU A 21 -9.44 26.03 -5.99
N ASN A 22 -10.56 26.67 -6.34
CA ASN A 22 -11.87 26.03 -6.55
C ASN A 22 -12.40 26.19 -7.99
N ILE A 23 -11.66 26.86 -8.86
CA ILE A 23 -12.09 27.17 -10.23
C ILE A 23 -11.11 26.49 -11.17
N ASP A 24 -11.61 25.51 -11.92
CA ASP A 24 -10.83 24.83 -12.95
C ASP A 24 -10.79 25.67 -14.23
N PRO A 25 -9.61 26.21 -14.62
CA PRO A 25 -9.49 27.01 -15.84
C PRO A 25 -9.65 26.19 -17.12
N PHE A 26 -9.64 24.85 -17.04
CA PHE A 26 -9.72 23.95 -18.20
C PHE A 26 -10.81 22.89 -18.02
N PRO A 27 -12.10 23.29 -17.98
CA PRO A 27 -13.21 22.37 -17.71
C PRO A 27 -13.32 21.23 -18.75
N ASN A 28 -12.90 21.49 -19.98
CA ASN A 28 -12.94 20.52 -21.08
C ASN A 28 -11.83 19.45 -21.01
N VAL A 29 -10.81 19.64 -20.16
CA VAL A 29 -9.81 18.59 -19.91
C VAL A 29 -10.47 17.42 -19.19
N PRO A 30 -10.36 16.17 -19.69
CA PRO A 30 -10.94 15.01 -19.03
C PRO A 30 -10.41 14.81 -17.60
N ARG A 31 -11.24 14.22 -16.74
CA ARG A 31 -10.87 13.83 -15.37
C ARG A 31 -10.03 12.57 -15.38
N ALA A 32 -8.77 12.71 -15.73
CA ALA A 32 -7.84 11.61 -15.91
C ALA A 32 -6.42 12.02 -15.50
N LEU A 33 -5.49 11.09 -15.69
CA LEU A 33 -4.06 11.39 -15.68
C LEU A 33 -3.76 12.45 -16.75
N LEU A 34 -3.10 13.53 -16.34
CA LEU A 34 -2.75 14.64 -17.20
C LEU A 34 -1.51 14.31 -18.04
N SER A 35 -1.52 14.70 -19.32
CA SER A 35 -0.34 14.65 -20.16
C SER A 35 0.58 15.85 -19.89
N SER A 36 1.77 15.84 -20.49
CA SER A 36 2.72 16.95 -20.46
C SER A 36 2.08 18.30 -20.79
N PHE A 37 1.13 18.32 -21.74
CA PHE A 37 0.49 19.54 -22.20
C PHE A 37 -0.42 20.13 -21.11
N GLU A 38 -1.29 19.31 -20.52
CA GLU A 38 -2.16 19.78 -19.45
C GLU A 38 -1.36 20.11 -18.18
N ILE A 39 -0.33 19.34 -17.83
CA ILE A 39 0.54 19.65 -16.67
C ILE A 39 1.12 21.06 -16.81
N ALA A 40 1.66 21.38 -17.99
CA ALA A 40 2.25 22.69 -18.25
C ALA A 40 1.20 23.81 -18.23
N ASP A 41 0.02 23.59 -18.82
CA ASP A 41 -1.06 24.57 -18.81
C ASP A 41 -1.60 24.85 -17.40
N TYR A 42 -1.82 23.81 -16.60
CA TYR A 42 -2.20 23.97 -15.20
C TYR A 42 -1.10 24.68 -14.41
N ALA A 43 0.17 24.27 -14.51
CA ALA A 43 1.27 24.92 -13.80
C ALA A 43 1.37 26.42 -14.14
N ARG A 44 1.22 26.75 -15.42
CA ARG A 44 1.24 28.13 -15.94
C ARG A 44 0.07 28.98 -15.44
N VAL A 45 -1.15 28.47 -15.50
CA VAL A 45 -2.35 29.25 -15.19
C VAL A 45 -2.64 29.28 -13.69
N THR A 46 -2.53 28.15 -13.01
CA THR A 46 -2.94 28.03 -11.60
C THR A 46 -1.80 28.29 -10.63
N GLY A 47 -0.54 28.21 -11.05
CA GLY A 47 0.60 28.29 -10.11
C GLY A 47 0.65 27.11 -9.14
N MET A 48 0.07 25.95 -9.50
CA MET A 48 -0.02 24.77 -8.64
C MET A 48 1.34 24.18 -8.21
N MET A 49 2.43 24.55 -8.88
CA MET A 49 3.78 24.27 -8.43
C MET A 49 4.74 25.40 -8.81
N TRP A 50 5.70 25.69 -7.94
CA TRP A 50 6.75 26.68 -8.20
C TRP A 50 8.06 26.33 -7.46
N PRO A 51 9.23 26.39 -8.11
CA PRO A 51 9.45 26.70 -9.54
C PRO A 51 8.94 25.59 -10.49
N PHE A 52 8.69 25.97 -11.75
CA PHE A 52 8.32 25.06 -12.84
C PHE A 52 9.27 25.28 -14.04
N ALA A 53 9.74 24.20 -14.65
CA ALA A 53 10.55 24.24 -15.86
C ALA A 53 10.12 23.16 -16.85
N GLU A 54 9.83 23.55 -18.07
CA GLU A 54 9.32 22.67 -19.13
C GLU A 54 10.25 21.48 -19.42
N LYS A 55 11.57 21.67 -19.30
CA LYS A 55 12.57 20.61 -19.49
C LYS A 55 12.39 19.41 -18.55
N GLN A 56 11.62 19.56 -17.48
CA GLN A 56 11.32 18.51 -16.50
C GLN A 56 10.05 17.73 -16.86
N LEU A 57 9.28 18.13 -17.88
CA LEU A 57 8.12 17.39 -18.34
C LEU A 57 8.52 16.07 -19.02
N LYS A 58 7.74 15.04 -18.75
CA LYS A 58 7.64 13.79 -19.49
C LYS A 58 6.21 13.68 -20.04
N SER A 59 5.95 12.66 -20.86
CA SER A 59 4.67 12.45 -21.53
C SER A 59 3.43 12.59 -20.62
N ALA A 60 3.49 12.07 -19.40
CA ALA A 60 2.40 12.13 -18.41
C ALA A 60 2.90 12.34 -16.97
N SER A 61 4.10 12.92 -16.82
CA SER A 61 4.69 13.16 -15.49
C SER A 61 5.68 14.31 -15.50
N TYR A 62 6.13 14.72 -14.32
CA TYR A 62 7.08 15.81 -14.12
C TYR A 62 8.23 15.38 -13.22
N GLU A 63 9.46 15.64 -13.64
CA GLU A 63 10.69 15.33 -12.90
C GLU A 63 10.96 16.34 -11.80
N VAL A 64 11.09 15.87 -10.56
CA VAL A 64 11.32 16.72 -9.40
C VAL A 64 12.63 16.36 -8.69
N PHE A 65 13.38 17.39 -8.33
CA PHE A 65 14.72 17.31 -7.77
C PHE A 65 14.66 17.51 -6.25
N ILE A 66 15.69 17.03 -5.55
CA ILE A 66 15.88 17.36 -4.14
C ILE A 66 16.14 18.87 -4.00
N GLY A 67 15.49 19.49 -3.02
CA GLY A 67 15.69 20.91 -2.75
C GLY A 67 15.02 21.37 -1.47
N GLY A 68 15.82 21.77 -0.48
CA GLY A 68 15.35 22.17 0.84
C GLY A 68 15.98 21.33 1.94
N GLU A 69 15.22 21.06 3.00
CA GLU A 69 15.73 20.33 4.16
C GLU A 69 15.85 18.83 3.90
N VAL A 70 16.95 18.26 4.34
CA VAL A 70 17.20 16.82 4.43
C VAL A 70 17.46 16.49 5.89
N ILE A 71 16.66 15.60 6.47
CA ILE A 71 16.63 15.29 7.89
C ILE A 71 16.91 13.80 8.09
N TRP A 72 17.78 13.45 9.04
CA TRP A 72 18.07 12.06 9.41
C TRP A 72 18.49 11.99 10.89
N TRP A 73 18.75 10.79 11.40
CA TRP A 73 19.28 10.60 12.75
C TRP A 73 20.54 9.76 12.70
N ASP A 74 21.59 10.22 13.39
CA ASP A 74 22.87 9.51 13.46
C ASP A 74 22.80 8.24 14.32
N GLY A 75 23.84 7.40 14.33
CA GLY A 75 23.87 6.17 15.14
C GLY A 75 23.67 6.35 16.66
N LYS A 76 23.63 7.58 17.18
CA LYS A 76 23.32 7.90 18.59
C LYS A 76 21.88 8.41 18.79
N GLY A 77 21.05 8.39 17.75
CA GLY A 77 19.69 8.90 17.79
C GLY A 77 19.61 10.43 17.78
N ARG A 78 20.66 11.14 17.38
CA ARG A 78 20.65 12.61 17.31
C ARG A 78 20.18 13.06 15.93
N ARG A 79 19.18 13.92 15.90
CA ARG A 79 18.65 14.53 14.67
C ARG A 79 19.74 15.35 14.00
N GLN A 80 19.90 15.14 12.70
CA GLN A 80 20.76 15.87 11.80
C GLN A 80 19.91 16.53 10.73
N THR A 81 20.35 17.69 10.25
CA THR A 81 19.65 18.41 9.18
C THR A 81 20.65 19.09 8.27
N LYS A 82 20.39 19.03 6.96
CA LYS A 82 21.18 19.70 5.94
C LYS A 82 20.25 20.37 4.94
N ILE A 83 20.55 21.61 4.58
CA ILE A 83 19.90 22.26 3.44
C ILE A 83 20.62 21.82 2.16
N VAL A 84 19.88 21.24 1.23
CA VAL A 84 20.39 20.71 -0.03
C VAL A 84 19.80 21.51 -1.20
N LYS A 85 20.66 21.84 -2.15
CA LYS A 85 20.32 22.41 -3.45
C LYS A 85 20.96 21.55 -4.54
N ARG A 86 20.58 21.75 -5.80
CA ARG A 86 21.26 21.10 -6.94
C ARG A 86 22.77 21.32 -6.88
N GLY A 87 23.55 20.28 -7.16
CA GLY A 87 25.01 20.27 -7.07
C GLY A 87 25.57 20.14 -5.65
N THR A 88 24.72 20.13 -4.61
CA THR A 88 25.18 19.86 -3.24
C THR A 88 25.41 18.35 -3.07
N PRO A 89 26.61 17.90 -2.63
CA PRO A 89 26.83 16.49 -2.33
C PRO A 89 25.89 15.99 -1.24
N LEU A 90 25.25 14.85 -1.46
CA LEU A 90 24.37 14.20 -0.50
C LEU A 90 24.68 12.70 -0.46
N VAL A 91 25.06 12.21 0.72
CA VAL A 91 25.37 10.80 0.94
C VAL A 91 24.37 10.26 1.96
N LEU A 92 23.75 9.13 1.62
CA LEU A 92 22.85 8.38 2.49
C LEU A 92 23.63 7.19 3.03
N GLU A 93 23.85 7.16 4.34
CA GLU A 93 24.59 6.07 4.99
C GLU A 93 23.95 4.72 4.69
N ALA A 94 24.75 3.66 4.64
CA ALA A 94 24.27 2.29 4.52
C ALA A 94 23.18 1.98 5.56
N ASN A 95 22.11 1.29 5.15
CA ASN A 95 20.99 0.92 6.03
C ASN A 95 20.32 2.11 6.76
N SER A 96 20.31 3.31 6.19
CA SER A 96 19.75 4.51 6.83
C SER A 96 18.36 4.91 6.31
N ILE A 97 17.68 5.76 7.09
CA ILE A 97 16.41 6.42 6.72
C ILE A 97 16.67 7.93 6.71
N VAL A 98 16.29 8.58 5.62
CA VAL A 98 16.47 10.02 5.41
C VAL A 98 15.16 10.62 4.89
N PHE A 99 14.79 11.80 5.36
CA PHE A 99 13.61 12.55 4.90
C PHE A 99 14.08 13.76 4.10
N ALA A 100 13.81 13.76 2.79
CA ALA A 100 14.29 14.79 1.88
C ALA A 100 13.14 15.64 1.33
N GLN A 101 13.25 16.97 1.45
CA GLN A 101 12.37 17.88 0.74
C GLN A 101 12.70 17.95 -0.75
N VAL A 102 11.67 18.25 -1.53
CA VAL A 102 11.80 18.55 -2.96
C VAL A 102 11.80 20.05 -3.25
N GLU A 103 12.44 20.41 -4.36
CA GLU A 103 12.61 21.80 -4.79
C GLU A 103 11.29 22.60 -4.89
N PRO A 104 10.26 22.16 -5.65
CA PRO A 104 9.04 22.92 -5.81
C PRO A 104 8.17 22.93 -4.55
N ILE A 105 7.53 24.07 -4.33
CA ILE A 105 6.38 24.22 -3.45
C ILE A 105 5.13 23.91 -4.28
N PHE A 106 4.32 22.96 -3.82
CA PHE A 106 3.03 22.61 -4.40
C PHE A 106 1.93 23.45 -3.76
N ARG A 107 0.93 23.83 -4.55
CA ARG A 107 -0.30 24.52 -4.15
C ARG A 107 -1.44 23.94 -4.96
N LEU A 108 -1.76 22.68 -4.69
CA LEU A 108 -2.68 21.91 -5.50
C LEU A 108 -4.10 22.48 -5.35
N PRO A 109 -4.78 22.81 -6.45
CA PRO A 109 -6.20 23.15 -6.39
C PRO A 109 -7.04 21.91 -6.01
N ASN A 110 -8.28 22.11 -5.59
CA ASN A 110 -9.14 21.04 -5.06
C ASN A 110 -9.57 19.99 -6.11
N TYR A 111 -9.31 20.26 -7.38
CA TYR A 111 -9.57 19.36 -8.51
C TYR A 111 -8.33 18.63 -9.03
N ILE A 112 -7.14 18.79 -8.41
CA ILE A 112 -5.91 18.09 -8.81
C ILE A 112 -5.34 17.31 -7.62
N ALA A 113 -5.19 15.99 -7.79
CA ALA A 113 -4.37 15.17 -6.92
C ALA A 113 -3.03 14.87 -7.60
N ILE A 114 -2.00 14.57 -6.82
CA ILE A 114 -0.73 14.09 -7.37
C ILE A 114 -0.31 12.78 -6.73
N ARG A 115 0.37 11.95 -7.51
CA ARG A 115 1.08 10.77 -7.03
C ARG A 115 2.54 10.91 -7.42
N PHE A 116 3.44 10.43 -6.59
CA PHE A 116 4.87 10.44 -6.94
C PHE A 116 5.52 9.08 -6.74
N ASN A 117 6.50 8.79 -7.60
CA ASN A 117 7.29 7.56 -7.57
C ASN A 117 8.77 7.91 -7.63
N LEU A 118 9.61 7.07 -7.02
CA LEU A 118 11.05 7.19 -7.12
C LEU A 118 11.51 6.85 -8.55
N ARG A 119 12.50 7.56 -9.08
CA ARG A 119 13.08 7.19 -10.38
C ARG A 119 13.67 5.79 -10.30
N ILE A 120 13.49 5.05 -11.39
CA ILE A 120 13.95 3.66 -11.50
C ILE A 120 15.47 3.52 -11.30
N THR A 121 16.25 4.55 -11.65
CA THR A 121 17.69 4.62 -11.42
C THR A 121 18.05 4.55 -9.93
N HIS A 122 17.29 5.23 -9.06
CA HIS A 122 17.49 5.17 -7.62
C HIS A 122 17.02 3.84 -7.03
N VAL A 123 15.90 3.31 -7.53
CA VAL A 123 15.38 1.99 -7.11
C VAL A 123 16.41 0.89 -7.39
N HIS A 124 16.95 0.82 -8.61
CA HIS A 124 17.94 -0.21 -8.98
C HIS A 124 19.27 -0.09 -8.23
N ARG A 125 19.58 1.09 -7.70
CA ARG A 125 20.76 1.27 -6.85
C ARG A 125 20.46 1.07 -5.35
N GLY A 126 19.30 0.52 -5.02
CA GLY A 126 18.94 0.08 -3.67
C GLY A 126 18.32 1.14 -2.76
N LEU A 127 17.88 2.27 -3.32
CA LEU A 127 17.00 3.19 -2.61
C LEU A 127 15.55 2.72 -2.68
N LEU A 128 14.85 2.78 -1.56
CA LEU A 128 13.41 2.59 -1.52
C LEU A 128 12.69 3.87 -1.08
N LEU A 129 11.55 4.07 -1.70
CA LEU A 129 10.53 5.02 -1.31
C LEU A 129 9.29 4.22 -0.89
N GLY A 130 8.66 4.60 0.23
CA GLY A 130 7.36 4.02 0.61
C GLY A 130 6.34 4.15 -0.53
N THR A 131 5.52 3.13 -0.73
CA THR A 131 4.58 2.94 -1.86
C THR A 131 3.98 4.24 -2.41
N GLY A 132 4.37 4.61 -3.64
CA GLY A 132 4.06 5.87 -4.34
C GLY A 132 2.90 6.70 -3.78
N PRO A 133 3.17 7.62 -2.83
CA PRO A 133 2.14 8.25 -2.02
C PRO A 133 1.21 9.13 -2.85
N LEU A 134 -0.07 9.12 -2.50
CA LEU A 134 -1.05 10.09 -2.98
C LEU A 134 -0.95 11.35 -2.12
N VAL A 135 -0.95 12.51 -2.78
CA VAL A 135 -1.08 13.82 -2.13
C VAL A 135 -2.45 14.37 -2.50
N ASP A 136 -3.24 14.64 -1.48
CA ASP A 136 -4.63 15.06 -1.62
C ASP A 136 -4.77 16.44 -2.31
N PRO A 137 -5.85 16.65 -3.07
CA PRO A 137 -6.20 17.97 -3.59
C PRO A 137 -6.34 19.00 -2.47
N GLY A 138 -5.90 20.24 -2.72
CA GLY A 138 -5.86 21.30 -1.71
C GLY A 138 -4.58 21.33 -0.85
N PHE A 139 -3.65 20.39 -1.06
CA PHE A 139 -2.34 20.40 -0.39
C PHE A 139 -1.48 21.58 -0.83
N HIS A 140 -1.01 22.35 0.14
CA HIS A 140 -0.05 23.43 -0.09
C HIS A 140 1.21 23.19 0.76
N GLY A 141 2.39 23.16 0.16
CA GLY A 141 3.66 22.94 0.87
C GLY A 141 4.73 22.26 0.04
N LYS A 142 5.87 21.95 0.67
CA LYS A 142 6.90 21.08 0.10
C LYS A 142 6.61 19.63 0.47
N LEU A 143 6.84 18.71 -0.46
CA LEU A 143 6.78 17.29 -0.16
C LEU A 143 8.02 16.88 0.65
N LEU A 144 7.81 16.05 1.67
CA LEU A 144 8.86 15.43 2.48
C LEU A 144 8.90 13.94 2.13
N ILE A 145 9.98 13.51 1.48
CA ILE A 145 10.11 12.20 0.86
C ILE A 145 10.95 11.28 1.77
N PRO A 146 10.39 10.20 2.34
CA PRO A 146 11.16 9.22 3.09
C PRO A 146 11.95 8.32 2.14
N LEU A 147 13.27 8.35 2.26
CA LEU A 147 14.21 7.55 1.48
C LEU A 147 14.90 6.55 2.41
N HIS A 148 14.89 5.29 2.01
CA HIS A 148 15.62 4.22 2.69
C HIS A 148 16.78 3.78 1.81
N ASN A 149 18.00 3.84 2.33
CA ASN A 149 19.12 3.13 1.71
C ASN A 149 19.17 1.72 2.29
N LEU A 150 18.72 0.72 1.53
CA LEU A 150 18.72 -0.68 1.98
C LEU A 150 20.01 -1.43 1.64
N THR A 151 21.00 -0.74 1.08
CA THR A 151 22.28 -1.37 0.74
C THR A 151 23.23 -1.37 1.93
N SER A 152 24.24 -2.23 1.86
CA SER A 152 25.37 -2.26 2.80
C SER A 152 26.42 -1.18 2.52
N THR A 153 26.18 -0.29 1.55
CA THR A 153 27.11 0.73 1.10
C THR A 153 26.48 2.11 1.16
N ASP A 154 27.30 3.13 1.37
CA ASP A 154 26.82 4.51 1.31
C ASP A 154 26.36 4.85 -0.10
N TYR A 155 25.22 5.52 -0.19
CA TYR A 155 24.62 5.92 -1.45
C TYR A 155 24.84 7.40 -1.70
N ALA A 156 25.65 7.75 -2.70
CA ALA A 156 25.81 9.13 -3.15
C ALA A 156 24.66 9.53 -4.10
N ILE A 157 23.80 10.46 -3.68
CA ILE A 157 22.80 11.07 -4.55
C ILE A 157 23.48 12.20 -5.34
N ASP A 158 23.43 12.10 -6.67
CA ASP A 158 23.63 13.27 -7.53
C ASP A 158 22.40 14.17 -7.47
N THR A 159 22.52 15.31 -6.79
CA THR A 159 21.43 16.28 -6.63
C THR A 159 21.16 17.09 -7.89
N ASN A 160 21.96 16.92 -8.95
CA ASN A 160 21.67 17.40 -10.29
C ASN A 160 20.79 16.42 -11.09
N GLU A 161 20.44 15.27 -10.54
CA GLU A 161 19.46 14.36 -11.10
C GLU A 161 18.11 14.54 -10.40
N ALA A 162 17.01 14.34 -11.15
CA ALA A 162 15.69 14.28 -10.55
C ALA A 162 15.62 13.07 -9.60
N LEU A 163 14.92 13.22 -8.47
CA LEU A 163 14.70 12.17 -7.48
C LEU A 163 13.43 11.38 -7.77
N ILE A 164 12.33 12.09 -8.06
CA ILE A 164 11.00 11.51 -8.25
C ILE A 164 10.38 11.96 -9.56
N TRP A 165 9.41 11.17 -10.02
CA TRP A 165 8.43 11.59 -11.02
C TRP A 165 7.10 11.84 -10.33
N ILE A 166 6.39 12.88 -10.77
CA ILE A 166 5.06 13.23 -10.27
C ILE A 166 4.05 13.11 -11.40
N GLU A 167 3.00 12.35 -11.14
CA GLU A 167 1.80 12.21 -11.96
C GLU A 167 0.71 13.13 -11.41
N PHE A 168 -0.03 13.79 -12.29
CA PHE A 168 -1.11 14.71 -11.92
C PHE A 168 -2.42 14.13 -12.42
N THR A 169 -3.42 14.02 -11.54
CA THR A 169 -4.73 13.49 -11.90
C THR A 169 -5.80 14.52 -11.60
N LYS A 170 -6.61 14.83 -12.61
CA LYS A 170 -7.81 15.66 -12.44
C LYS A 170 -8.93 14.84 -11.83
N THR A 171 -9.48 15.32 -10.72
CA THR A 171 -10.49 14.59 -9.92
C THR A 171 -11.91 14.94 -10.35
N SER A 172 -12.89 14.29 -9.72
CA SER A 172 -14.32 14.61 -9.85
C SER A 172 -14.78 15.81 -9.01
N PHE A 173 -13.86 16.63 -8.49
CA PHE A 173 -14.22 17.85 -7.77
C PHE A 173 -15.13 18.75 -8.62
N GLY A 174 -16.20 19.24 -8.01
CA GLY A 174 -17.20 20.07 -8.69
C GLY A 174 -18.05 19.34 -9.73
N TYR A 175 -17.90 18.01 -9.89
CA TYR A 175 -18.78 17.25 -10.77
C TYR A 175 -20.20 17.25 -10.22
N GLN A 176 -21.13 17.65 -11.08
CA GLN A 176 -22.54 17.47 -10.86
C GLN A 176 -23.06 16.44 -11.88
N PRO A 177 -23.55 15.28 -11.44
CA PRO A 177 -24.15 14.30 -12.35
C PRO A 177 -25.40 14.89 -13.02
N GLU A 178 -25.65 14.47 -14.26
CA GLU A 178 -26.88 14.83 -14.99
C GLU A 178 -28.11 14.18 -14.35
N VAL A 179 -29.30 14.76 -14.56
CA VAL A 179 -30.54 14.45 -13.84
C VAL A 179 -31.00 12.99 -14.01
N GLU A 180 -30.57 12.31 -15.07
CA GLU A 180 -30.92 10.91 -15.36
C GLU A 180 -29.99 9.88 -14.71
N ASP A 181 -28.97 10.32 -13.97
CA ASP A 181 -28.04 9.44 -13.26
C ASP A 181 -28.62 9.12 -11.86
N ASP A 182 -28.59 7.86 -11.42
CA ASP A 182 -28.98 7.46 -10.04
C ASP A 182 -28.22 8.27 -8.98
N LEU A 183 -27.05 8.80 -9.37
CA LEU A 183 -26.20 9.70 -8.59
C LEU A 183 -26.82 11.09 -8.33
N ALA A 184 -27.78 11.55 -9.14
CA ALA A 184 -28.48 12.81 -8.98
C ALA A 184 -29.37 12.83 -7.73
N ALA A 185 -29.95 11.68 -7.36
CA ALA A 185 -30.77 11.52 -6.15
C ALA A 185 -29.96 11.66 -4.85
N GLN A 186 -28.62 11.58 -4.92
CA GLN A 186 -27.71 11.71 -3.78
C GLN A 186 -26.93 13.03 -3.77
N ARG A 187 -27.31 14.02 -4.58
CA ARG A 187 -26.61 15.31 -4.68
C ARG A 187 -26.40 15.98 -3.32
N ASP A 188 -27.42 16.00 -2.47
CA ASP A 188 -27.36 16.64 -1.15
C ASP A 188 -26.49 15.89 -0.13
N ALA A 189 -26.21 14.60 -0.37
CA ALA A 189 -25.37 13.78 0.49
C ALA A 189 -23.87 13.85 0.14
N ARG A 190 -23.52 14.43 -1.02
CA ARG A 190 -22.13 14.51 -1.50
C ARG A 190 -21.45 15.77 -1.00
N SER A 191 -20.71 15.64 0.10
CA SER A 191 -19.81 16.70 0.57
C SER A 191 -18.37 16.40 0.15
N PHE A 192 -17.72 17.39 -0.48
CA PHE A 192 -16.28 17.32 -0.73
C PHE A 192 -15.53 17.53 0.59
N LYS A 193 -14.64 16.59 0.93
CA LYS A 193 -13.76 16.73 2.09
C LYS A 193 -12.48 17.42 1.66
N GLY A 194 -12.44 18.74 1.84
CA GLY A 194 -11.28 19.55 1.51
C GLY A 194 -10.05 19.25 2.38
N PHE A 195 -8.88 19.58 1.85
CA PHE A 195 -7.64 19.49 2.62
C PHE A 195 -7.68 20.45 3.82
N PRO A 196 -7.37 19.99 5.05
CA PRO A 196 -7.44 20.83 6.23
C PRO A 196 -6.50 22.05 6.14
N PRO A 197 -7.01 23.29 6.29
CA PRO A 197 -6.19 24.49 6.14
C PRO A 197 -5.02 24.58 7.11
N ASP A 198 -5.18 24.06 8.33
CA ASP A 198 -4.16 23.98 9.38
C ASP A 198 -3.00 23.04 9.03
N LYS A 199 -3.18 22.17 8.02
CA LYS A 199 -2.16 21.27 7.51
C LYS A 199 -1.38 21.82 6.31
N ARG A 200 -1.69 23.04 5.86
CA ARG A 200 -0.95 23.71 4.78
C ARG A 200 0.38 24.23 5.30
N TYR A 201 1.42 24.14 4.48
CA TYR A 201 2.78 24.59 4.76
C TYR A 201 3.31 24.04 6.09
N LEU A 202 2.94 22.81 6.44
CA LEU A 202 3.41 22.15 7.64
C LEU A 202 4.93 21.98 7.59
N ASP A 203 5.55 22.36 8.70
CA ASP A 203 6.97 22.17 8.93
C ASP A 203 7.31 20.65 9.02
N PRO A 204 8.44 20.19 8.44
CA PRO A 204 8.87 18.80 8.55
C PRO A 204 8.86 18.26 9.99
N ASP A 205 9.24 19.06 10.98
CA ASP A 205 9.28 18.63 12.37
C ASP A 205 7.88 18.38 12.94
N LYS A 206 6.84 19.03 12.42
CA LYS A 206 5.47 18.72 12.82
C LYS A 206 5.04 17.35 12.28
N TYR A 207 5.41 17.02 11.04
CA TYR A 207 5.16 15.69 10.46
C TYR A 207 5.90 14.59 11.24
N LEU A 208 7.20 14.77 11.47
CA LEU A 208 8.04 13.77 12.11
C LEU A 208 7.70 13.58 13.60
N ARG A 209 7.39 14.66 14.33
CA ARG A 209 6.91 14.57 15.72
C ARG A 209 5.57 13.86 15.80
N LYS A 210 4.64 14.12 14.89
CA LYS A 210 3.37 13.41 14.85
C LYS A 210 3.54 11.92 14.56
N ALA A 211 4.50 11.56 13.70
CA ALA A 211 4.73 10.18 13.31
C ALA A 211 5.34 9.30 14.41
N ASN A 212 6.22 9.85 15.26
CA ASN A 212 6.96 9.05 16.25
C ASN A 212 7.06 9.69 17.64
N ALA A 213 6.15 10.62 17.98
CA ALA A 213 6.14 11.37 19.25
C ALA A 213 7.48 12.08 19.58
N GLY A 214 8.26 12.43 18.56
CA GLY A 214 9.59 13.04 18.72
C GLY A 214 10.74 12.06 18.96
N ASN A 215 10.47 10.75 19.02
CA ASN A 215 11.53 9.73 19.11
C ASN A 215 12.32 9.66 17.78
N PRO A 216 13.60 9.25 17.82
CA PRO A 216 14.41 9.05 16.62
C PRO A 216 13.76 8.05 15.65
N ILE A 217 13.69 8.42 14.37
CA ILE A 217 13.21 7.53 13.30
C ILE A 217 14.43 6.96 12.60
N GLN A 218 14.72 5.68 12.85
CA GLN A 218 15.95 5.01 12.40
C GLN A 218 15.66 3.62 11.88
N SER A 219 16.56 3.13 11.03
CA SER A 219 16.57 1.72 10.67
C SER A 219 16.92 0.87 11.88
N SER A 220 16.23 -0.26 12.04
CA SER A 220 16.54 -1.25 13.07
C SER A 220 17.80 -2.07 12.77
N ILE A 221 18.26 -2.07 11.51
CA ILE A 221 19.35 -2.92 11.02
C ILE A 221 20.69 -2.59 11.71
N PRO A 222 21.16 -1.33 11.76
CA PRO A 222 22.45 -1.01 12.39
C PRO A 222 22.51 -1.44 13.86
N ASN A 223 21.42 -1.22 14.60
CA ASN A 223 21.34 -1.59 16.02
C ASN A 223 21.35 -3.12 16.23
N ALA A 224 20.70 -3.88 15.35
CA ALA A 224 20.74 -5.34 15.40
C ALA A 224 22.15 -5.87 15.12
N ILE A 225 22.84 -5.32 14.12
CA ILE A 225 24.22 -5.69 13.79
C ILE A 225 25.18 -5.36 14.93
N ALA A 226 25.06 -4.16 15.53
CA ALA A 226 25.88 -3.75 16.66
C ALA A 226 25.69 -4.68 17.87
N LYS A 227 24.44 -5.03 18.22
CA LYS A 227 24.15 -5.97 19.31
C LYS A 227 24.74 -7.35 19.05
N SER A 228 24.67 -7.85 17.82
CA SER A 228 25.26 -9.13 17.42
C SER A 228 26.78 -9.10 17.50
N ALA A 229 27.42 -8.02 17.04
CA ALA A 229 28.87 -7.84 17.14
C ALA A 229 29.35 -7.77 18.60
N ASP A 230 28.64 -7.07 19.47
CA ASP A 230 28.95 -7.01 20.90
C ASP A 230 28.77 -8.36 21.59
N SER A 231 27.73 -9.11 21.22
CA SER A 231 27.50 -10.47 21.72
C SER A 231 28.64 -11.41 21.29
N ALA A 232 29.08 -11.31 20.03
CA ALA A 232 30.21 -12.06 19.51
C ALA A 232 31.53 -11.70 20.22
N ARG A 233 31.81 -10.41 20.45
CA ARG A 233 33.01 -9.97 21.20
C ARG A 233 33.00 -10.44 22.65
N LYS A 234 31.83 -10.43 23.31
CA LYS A 234 31.68 -10.96 24.68
C LYS A 234 31.92 -12.46 24.70
N ALA A 235 31.38 -13.20 23.72
CA ALA A 235 31.62 -14.63 23.57
C ALA A 235 33.11 -14.93 23.32
N GLU A 236 33.78 -14.17 22.44
CA GLU A 236 35.21 -14.32 22.18
C GLU A 236 36.05 -14.04 23.44
N LYS A 237 35.75 -12.96 24.17
CA LYS A 237 36.44 -12.64 25.43
C LYS A 237 36.20 -13.71 26.50
N SER A 238 34.99 -14.26 26.58
CA SER A 238 34.66 -15.38 27.47
C SER A 238 35.44 -16.64 27.07
N ALA A 239 35.51 -16.96 25.77
CA ALA A 239 36.28 -18.10 25.26
C ALA A 239 37.78 -17.97 25.54
N ARG A 240 38.37 -16.77 25.35
CA ARG A 240 39.78 -16.49 25.70
C ARG A 240 40.04 -16.58 27.21
N ASN A 241 39.12 -16.11 28.04
CA ASN A 241 39.23 -16.25 29.50
C ASN A 241 39.10 -17.72 29.94
N ILE A 242 38.27 -18.51 29.26
CA ILE A 242 38.13 -19.96 29.49
C ILE A 242 39.40 -20.70 29.04
N GLN A 243 40.05 -20.29 27.95
CA GLN A 243 41.34 -20.85 27.53
C GLN A 243 42.44 -20.66 28.60
N ASN A 244 42.47 -19.53 29.31
CA ASN A 244 43.46 -19.27 30.36
C ASN A 244 43.15 -19.98 31.70
N ILE A 245 41.90 -20.36 31.94
CA ILE A 245 41.48 -21.23 33.07
C ILE A 245 41.48 -22.71 32.63
N GLY A 246 41.90 -22.98 31.39
CA GLY A 246 41.60 -24.18 30.63
C GLY A 246 42.13 -25.48 31.22
N LEU A 247 43.23 -25.49 31.99
CA LEU A 247 43.74 -26.75 32.54
C LEU A 247 42.94 -27.23 33.77
N ILE A 248 42.53 -26.30 34.64
CA ILE A 248 41.79 -26.61 35.87
C ILE A 248 40.29 -26.72 35.58
N ALA A 249 39.75 -25.84 34.73
CA ALA A 249 38.37 -25.94 34.29
C ALA A 249 38.13 -27.13 33.36
N ALA A 250 39.07 -27.58 32.53
CA ALA A 250 38.87 -28.80 31.73
C ALA A 250 38.86 -30.08 32.59
N LEU A 251 39.58 -30.11 33.72
CA LEU A 251 39.52 -31.23 34.66
C LEU A 251 38.21 -31.24 35.45
N VAL A 252 37.76 -30.07 35.95
CA VAL A 252 36.48 -29.94 36.66
C VAL A 252 35.29 -30.12 35.71
N ALA A 253 35.36 -29.58 34.49
CA ALA A 253 34.37 -29.79 33.45
C ALA A 253 34.43 -31.22 32.91
N GLY A 254 35.60 -31.86 32.82
CA GLY A 254 35.71 -33.27 32.45
C GLY A 254 35.04 -34.19 33.48
N ALA A 255 35.27 -33.93 34.77
CA ALA A 255 34.58 -34.63 35.86
C ALA A 255 33.07 -34.31 35.89
N GLY A 256 32.68 -33.06 35.67
CA GLY A 256 31.29 -32.63 35.61
C GLY A 256 30.54 -33.13 34.36
N ILE A 257 31.22 -33.24 33.22
CA ILE A 257 30.70 -33.84 31.98
C ILE A 257 30.62 -35.36 32.15
N ALA A 258 31.57 -36.03 32.80
CA ALA A 258 31.46 -37.45 33.10
C ALA A 258 30.30 -37.74 34.06
N PHE A 259 30.13 -36.92 35.11
CA PHE A 259 29.02 -37.02 36.05
C PHE A 259 27.68 -36.66 35.39
N GLY A 260 27.67 -35.65 34.52
CA GLY A 260 26.52 -35.23 33.71
C GLY A 260 26.14 -36.28 32.67
N LEU A 261 27.10 -36.92 32.01
CA LEU A 261 26.87 -38.02 31.07
C LEU A 261 26.39 -39.28 31.79
N TYR A 262 26.84 -39.53 33.02
CA TYR A 262 26.31 -40.59 33.88
C TYR A 262 24.85 -40.32 34.28
N GLN A 263 24.53 -39.09 34.67
CA GLN A 263 23.15 -38.63 34.95
C GLN A 263 22.27 -38.68 33.69
N ILE A 264 22.78 -38.22 32.54
CA ILE A 264 22.11 -38.28 31.25
C ILE A 264 21.90 -39.74 30.84
N GLY A 265 22.84 -40.65 31.13
CA GLY A 265 22.68 -42.10 30.89
C GLY A 265 21.54 -42.70 31.71
N GLN A 266 21.41 -42.31 32.98
CA GLN A 266 20.29 -42.69 33.87
C GLN A 266 18.96 -42.06 33.41
N GLN A 267 19.00 -40.82 32.92
CA GLN A 267 17.85 -40.18 32.28
C GLN A 267 17.53 -40.82 30.92
N PHE A 268 18.52 -41.35 30.19
CA PHE A 268 18.32 -42.01 28.91
C PHE A 268 17.65 -43.36 29.07
N THR A 269 18.00 -44.15 30.10
CA THR A 269 17.31 -45.41 30.41
C THR A 269 15.84 -45.18 30.82
N SER A 270 15.56 -44.13 31.60
CA SER A 270 14.19 -43.74 31.94
C SER A 270 13.43 -43.08 30.76
N MET A 271 14.12 -42.35 29.90
CA MET A 271 13.56 -41.77 28.66
C MET A 271 13.33 -42.83 27.59
N VAL A 272 14.10 -43.92 27.54
CA VAL A 272 13.84 -45.10 26.69
C VAL A 272 12.60 -45.85 27.17
N GLN A 273 12.37 -45.98 28.48
CA GLN A 273 11.13 -46.53 29.03
C GLN A 273 9.92 -45.62 28.73
N ASN A 274 10.09 -44.29 28.85
CA ASN A 274 9.05 -43.32 28.47
C ASN A 274 8.84 -43.21 26.96
N SER A 275 9.86 -43.50 26.14
CA SER A 275 9.73 -43.52 24.67
C SER A 275 8.97 -44.75 24.20
N GLN A 276 9.09 -45.89 24.88
CA GLN A 276 8.27 -47.06 24.57
C GLN A 276 6.79 -46.83 24.90
N SER A 277 6.47 -46.13 26.00
CA SER A 277 5.08 -45.74 26.31
C SER A 277 4.55 -44.66 25.36
N LEU A 278 5.40 -43.72 24.92
CA LEU A 278 5.06 -42.71 23.91
C LEU A 278 4.87 -43.32 22.51
N ILE A 279 5.65 -44.33 22.13
CA ILE A 279 5.46 -45.06 20.86
C ILE A 279 4.15 -45.86 20.88
N ALA A 280 3.80 -46.45 22.04
CA ALA A 280 2.51 -47.12 22.21
C ALA A 280 1.33 -46.13 22.16
N SER A 281 1.46 -44.94 22.76
CA SER A 281 0.42 -43.90 22.69
C SER A 281 0.30 -43.31 21.29
N ILE A 282 1.41 -43.01 20.61
CA ILE A 282 1.43 -42.53 19.21
C ILE A 282 0.83 -43.57 18.27
N SER A 283 1.10 -44.87 18.47
CA SER A 283 0.46 -45.92 17.68
C SER A 283 -1.05 -46.00 17.94
N THR A 284 -1.49 -45.70 19.15
CA THR A 284 -2.91 -45.73 19.52
C THR A 284 -3.64 -44.51 18.96
N ASP A 285 -3.02 -43.33 19.08
CA ASP A 285 -3.52 -42.08 18.52
C ASP A 285 -3.53 -42.11 16.98
N ALA A 286 -2.52 -42.70 16.35
CA ALA A 286 -2.48 -42.89 14.90
C ALA A 286 -3.60 -43.81 14.40
N LYS A 287 -3.95 -44.88 15.15
CA LYS A 287 -5.10 -45.74 14.82
C LYS A 287 -6.42 -45.00 15.00
N ALA A 288 -6.60 -44.27 16.11
CA ALA A 288 -7.79 -43.45 16.33
C ALA A 288 -7.95 -42.36 15.27
N MET A 289 -6.84 -41.77 14.81
CA MET A 289 -6.84 -40.76 13.76
C MET A 289 -7.15 -41.37 12.39
N ALA A 290 -6.65 -42.57 12.09
CA ALA A 290 -7.01 -43.30 10.88
C ALA A 290 -8.50 -43.66 10.84
N GLU A 291 -9.08 -44.13 11.94
CA GLU A 291 -10.52 -44.35 12.06
C GLU A 291 -11.32 -43.06 11.85
N LYS A 292 -10.88 -41.95 12.43
CA LYS A 292 -11.52 -40.64 12.26
C LYS A 292 -11.43 -40.11 10.82
N ILE A 293 -10.34 -40.41 10.10
CA ILE A 293 -10.21 -40.09 8.67
C ILE A 293 -11.18 -40.93 7.84
N THR A 294 -11.36 -42.21 8.17
CA THR A 294 -12.31 -43.07 7.45
C THR A 294 -13.76 -42.65 7.68
N THR A 295 -14.14 -42.24 8.90
CA THR A 295 -15.49 -41.73 9.17
C THR A 295 -15.74 -40.40 8.47
N LEU A 296 -14.79 -39.45 8.55
CA LEU A 296 -14.90 -38.17 7.83
C LEU A 296 -14.98 -38.37 6.31
N SER A 297 -14.29 -39.36 5.76
CA SER A 297 -14.41 -39.70 4.34
C SER A 297 -15.77 -40.28 3.98
N ALA A 298 -16.41 -41.04 4.88
CA ALA A 298 -17.76 -41.55 4.67
C ALA A 298 -18.80 -40.43 4.77
N ASP A 299 -18.66 -39.53 5.74
CA ASP A 299 -19.54 -38.36 5.92
C ASP A 299 -19.43 -37.39 4.75
N ASN A 300 -18.22 -37.15 4.21
CA ASN A 300 -18.05 -36.34 3.01
C ASN A 300 -18.74 -36.96 1.78
N LYS A 301 -18.80 -38.29 1.71
CA LYS A 301 -19.49 -38.99 0.63
C LYS A 301 -21.01 -38.86 0.78
N SER A 302 -21.55 -39.04 1.97
CA SER A 302 -23.00 -38.86 2.21
C SER A 302 -23.45 -37.43 1.97
N LEU A 303 -22.65 -36.43 2.36
CA LEU A 303 -22.92 -35.01 2.05
C LEU A 303 -22.88 -34.72 0.54
N ALA A 304 -21.99 -35.37 -0.20
CA ALA A 304 -21.96 -35.24 -1.66
C ALA A 304 -23.22 -35.83 -2.30
N ASP A 305 -23.69 -36.98 -1.79
CA ASP A 305 -24.93 -37.62 -2.26
C ASP A 305 -26.17 -36.75 -1.91
N GLU A 306 -26.24 -36.20 -0.69
CA GLU A 306 -27.31 -35.29 -0.27
C GLU A 306 -27.33 -33.98 -1.09
N SER A 307 -26.14 -33.45 -1.43
CA SER A 307 -26.02 -32.30 -2.31
C SER A 307 -26.54 -32.59 -3.73
N ALA A 308 -26.33 -33.81 -4.23
CA ALA A 308 -26.85 -34.24 -5.52
C ALA A 308 -28.39 -34.36 -5.50
N GLU A 309 -28.97 -34.91 -4.44
CA GLU A 309 -30.43 -34.98 -4.25
C GLU A 309 -31.08 -33.59 -4.16
N LEU A 310 -30.48 -32.68 -3.38
CA LEU A 310 -30.96 -31.29 -3.28
C LEU A 310 -30.93 -30.56 -4.64
N LYS A 311 -29.94 -30.86 -5.46
CA LYS A 311 -29.83 -30.28 -6.81
C LYS A 311 -30.97 -30.78 -7.72
N ASP A 312 -31.26 -32.08 -7.71
CA ASP A 312 -32.37 -32.67 -8.46
C ASP A 312 -33.73 -32.13 -7.98
N ALA A 313 -33.91 -31.99 -6.66
CA ALA A 313 -35.11 -31.40 -6.08
C ALA A 313 -35.32 -29.94 -6.53
N ASN A 314 -34.25 -29.13 -6.54
CA ASN A 314 -34.30 -27.75 -7.04
C ASN A 314 -34.65 -27.68 -8.53
N GLU A 315 -34.14 -28.59 -9.34
CA GLU A 315 -34.46 -28.66 -10.77
C GLU A 315 -35.94 -28.97 -10.99
N LYS A 316 -36.49 -29.95 -10.26
CA LYS A 316 -37.93 -30.26 -10.28
C LYS A 316 -38.79 -29.08 -9.82
N LEU A 317 -38.36 -28.37 -8.78
CA LEU A 317 -39.09 -27.21 -8.27
C LEU A 317 -39.14 -26.07 -9.30
N ASN A 318 -38.02 -25.82 -9.99
CA ASN A 318 -37.94 -24.85 -11.08
C ASN A 318 -38.86 -25.22 -12.26
N VAL A 319 -38.92 -26.49 -12.64
CA VAL A 319 -39.86 -26.97 -13.66
C VAL A 319 -41.31 -26.69 -13.22
N ARG A 320 -41.65 -27.00 -11.96
CA ARG A 320 -43.01 -26.77 -11.44
C ARG A 320 -43.40 -25.30 -11.39
N MET A 321 -42.46 -24.43 -11.01
CA MET A 321 -42.65 -22.97 -11.04
C MET A 321 -42.93 -22.47 -12.46
N ASN A 322 -42.20 -22.98 -13.45
CA ASN A 322 -42.43 -22.62 -14.86
C ASN A 322 -43.82 -23.09 -15.35
N GLU A 323 -44.26 -24.29 -14.96
CA GLU A 323 -45.61 -24.78 -15.27
C GLU A 323 -46.71 -23.90 -14.66
N LEU A 324 -46.56 -23.53 -13.39
CA LEU A 324 -47.50 -22.66 -12.68
C LEU A 324 -47.58 -21.27 -13.33
N ASN A 325 -46.43 -20.69 -13.69
CA ASN A 325 -46.37 -19.43 -14.41
C ASN A 325 -47.11 -19.51 -15.77
N ALA A 326 -46.92 -20.59 -16.53
CA ALA A 326 -47.63 -20.81 -17.79
C ALA A 326 -49.15 -20.99 -17.60
N GLN A 327 -49.59 -21.59 -16.48
CA GLN A 327 -51.02 -21.69 -16.15
C GLN A 327 -51.61 -20.33 -15.76
N LEU A 328 -50.87 -19.52 -14.99
CA LEU A 328 -51.26 -18.16 -14.63
C LEU A 328 -51.41 -17.27 -15.88
N GLU A 329 -50.50 -17.37 -16.86
CA GLU A 329 -50.63 -16.66 -18.13
C GLU A 329 -51.89 -17.08 -18.90
N LYS A 330 -52.25 -18.37 -18.89
CA LYS A 330 -53.50 -18.84 -19.51
C LYS A 330 -54.74 -18.29 -18.82
N LEU A 331 -54.75 -18.21 -17.49
CA LEU A 331 -55.85 -17.62 -16.71
C LEU A 331 -55.99 -16.11 -16.91
N ASN A 332 -54.87 -15.40 -17.07
CA ASN A 332 -54.84 -13.96 -17.32
C ASN A 332 -55.05 -13.57 -18.79
N SER A 333 -55.15 -14.55 -19.70
CA SER A 333 -55.48 -14.28 -21.11
C SER A 333 -56.99 -14.06 -21.29
N PRO A 334 -57.43 -12.91 -21.84
CA PRO A 334 -58.85 -12.57 -21.95
C PRO A 334 -59.61 -13.55 -22.87
N PRO A 335 -60.89 -13.85 -22.59
CA PRO A 335 -61.63 -14.89 -23.32
C PRO A 335 -61.71 -14.56 -24.82
N ARG A 336 -61.23 -15.51 -25.64
CA ARG A 336 -61.29 -15.45 -27.11
C ARG A 336 -62.74 -15.17 -27.55
N LYS A 337 -62.97 -13.97 -28.09
CA LYS A 337 -64.19 -13.62 -28.84
C LYS A 337 -64.44 -14.70 -29.90
N ARG A 338 -65.53 -15.45 -29.75
CA ARG A 338 -66.05 -16.38 -30.77
C ARG A 338 -66.19 -15.63 -32.09
N ALA A 339 -65.36 -15.99 -33.06
CA ALA A 339 -65.47 -15.51 -34.43
C ALA A 339 -66.75 -16.09 -35.06
N ARG A 340 -67.76 -15.23 -35.20
CA ARG A 340 -68.83 -15.34 -36.20
C ARG A 340 -68.19 -15.46 -37.58
N LYS A 341 -68.40 -16.58 -38.28
CA LYS A 341 -68.70 -16.64 -39.73
C LYS A 341 -68.78 -18.10 -40.20
N ALA A 342 -70.01 -18.56 -40.45
CA ALA A 342 -70.44 -19.18 -41.71
C ALA A 342 -71.79 -19.87 -41.51
N LEU A 343 -72.87 -19.25 -42.00
CA LEU A 343 -73.86 -19.94 -42.83
C LEU A 343 -74.74 -18.88 -43.53
N ALA A 344 -74.34 -18.53 -44.75
CA ALA A 344 -75.18 -17.86 -45.74
C ALA A 344 -75.27 -18.80 -46.96
N LYS A 345 -76.34 -19.60 -46.99
CA LYS A 345 -76.92 -20.40 -48.09
C LYS A 345 -78.09 -21.14 -47.41
N ALA A 346 -79.36 -21.11 -47.81
CA ALA A 346 -80.05 -20.60 -48.99
C ALA A 346 -81.57 -20.58 -48.69
N LYS A 347 -82.33 -19.64 -49.27
CA LYS A 347 -83.63 -19.84 -49.97
C LYS A 347 -84.39 -18.51 -50.18
N ARG A 348 -84.54 -18.14 -51.46
CA ARG A 348 -85.68 -17.40 -52.04
C ARG A 348 -86.95 -18.29 -51.95
N PRO A 349 -88.20 -17.79 -52.02
CA PRO A 349 -88.76 -16.94 -53.10
C PRO A 349 -88.70 -15.45 -52.82
#